data_AF-A0A0C2T1H4-F1
#
_entry.id   AF-A0A0C2T1H4-F1
#
_cell.length_a   1.000
_cell.length_b   1.000
_cell.length_c   1.000
_cell.angle_alpha   90.00
_cell.angle_beta   90.00
_cell.angle_gamma   90.00
#
_symmetry.space_group_name_H-M   'P 1'
#
loop_
_entity.id
_entity.type
_entity.pdbx_description
1 polymer ?
#
loop_
_entity_poly.entity_id
_entity_poly.type
_entity_poly.pdbx_seq_one_letter_code
_entity_poly.pdbx_strand_id
1 'polypeptide(L)'
;MQYALYDQTRVEIPEQLAPSSLTAPQPSPANSTRPSPVDDSNKATSTPRKARTSTGSQKQVQCAGFTKAGKRCTRQVKINASLEVASSESEDDMVVRYCFQHVKEINSATGFYARKNGVWIAYNNWIPDHLLPETQASLRAEMEKARSSNDTPGYIYTFEIREPDSTTIKFKIGRATNHVRRLDQWGKQCGSKEQVRLGIYPEPDAVTSNLRGLQELDDTRKAAWCHRLERLIHLELADLVSAKAYLDPAWPTPKTLSKSKTNNTGDTIGDKQPCADCGSVHKEVFEFEKIKNGRYKGKEYERIVKPIIEKWGGFVDDFV
;
A
#
# COMPACT_ATOMS: atom_id res chain seq x y z
N MET A 1 -0.43 -73.70 14.23
CA MET A 1 -0.45 -73.20 15.61
C MET A 1 -1.38 -72.00 15.65
N GLN A 2 -2.46 -72.12 16.43
CA GLN A 2 -3.49 -71.12 16.70
C GLN A 2 -2.98 -69.97 17.60
N TYR A 3 -3.73 -68.86 17.54
CA TYR A 3 -4.22 -67.94 18.60
C TYR A 3 -4.11 -66.47 18.13
N ALA A 4 -5.20 -65.84 17.64
CA ALA A 4 -6.27 -65.10 18.34
C ALA A 4 -5.99 -63.57 18.32
N LEU A 5 -6.71 -62.76 17.53
CA LEU A 5 -8.00 -62.06 17.78
C LEU A 5 -7.96 -61.07 18.95
N TYR A 6 -8.22 -59.78 18.67
CA TYR A 6 -9.01 -58.80 19.44
C TYR A 6 -8.85 -57.40 18.80
N ASP A 7 -9.79 -56.46 18.83
CA ASP A 7 -11.22 -56.39 18.48
C ASP A 7 -11.50 -54.89 18.25
N GLN A 8 -12.45 -54.58 17.37
CA GLN A 8 -12.92 -53.23 17.07
C GLN A 8 -13.88 -52.74 18.16
N THR A 9 -13.76 -51.49 18.60
CA THR A 9 -14.87 -50.80 19.27
C THR A 9 -15.11 -49.43 18.66
N ARG A 10 -16.13 -49.42 17.78
CA ARG A 10 -16.90 -48.29 17.27
C ARG A 10 -17.87 -47.86 18.38
N VAL A 11 -17.88 -46.58 18.73
CA VAL A 11 -18.90 -45.98 19.61
C VAL A 11 -19.72 -45.00 18.78
N GLU A 12 -20.94 -45.40 18.44
CA GLU A 12 -22.06 -44.53 18.08
C GLU A 12 -22.81 -44.09 19.34
N ILE A 13 -23.84 -43.24 19.17
CA ILE A 13 -25.00 -42.88 20.06
C ILE A 13 -25.10 -41.34 20.22
N PRO A 14 -26.29 -40.67 20.16
CA PRO A 14 -27.39 -40.71 19.19
C PRO A 14 -27.98 -39.30 18.90
N GLU A 15 -29.05 -39.23 18.10
CA GLU A 15 -29.83 -38.02 17.77
C GLU A 15 -31.06 -37.85 18.69
N GLN A 16 -31.49 -36.58 18.85
CA GLN A 16 -32.81 -36.03 19.25
C GLN A 16 -33.24 -35.94 20.73
N LEU A 17 -33.64 -34.73 21.17
CA LEU A 17 -35.06 -34.29 21.26
C LEU A 17 -35.18 -32.90 21.96
N ALA A 18 -36.12 -32.07 21.48
CA ALA A 18 -36.54 -30.79 22.06
C ALA A 18 -37.38 -30.96 23.35
N PRO A 19 -37.58 -29.88 24.13
CA PRO A 19 -38.97 -29.44 24.36
C PRO A 19 -39.18 -27.92 24.42
N SER A 20 -40.45 -27.54 24.24
CA SER A 20 -41.02 -26.20 24.14
C SER A 20 -41.34 -25.51 25.48
N SER A 21 -41.26 -24.17 25.46
CA SER A 21 -42.17 -23.15 26.04
C SER A 21 -42.39 -23.01 27.56
N LEU A 22 -42.17 -21.80 28.11
CA LEU A 22 -43.20 -20.78 28.50
C LEU A 22 -42.61 -19.70 29.48
N THR A 23 -42.61 -18.42 29.03
CA THR A 23 -43.19 -17.18 29.67
C THR A 23 -42.84 -16.85 31.14
N ALA A 24 -42.54 -15.64 31.68
CA ALA A 24 -42.35 -14.21 31.35
C ALA A 24 -41.96 -13.50 32.71
N PRO A 25 -41.97 -12.15 32.93
CA PRO A 25 -41.75 -10.98 32.07
C PRO A 25 -40.58 -10.07 32.55
N GLN A 26 -40.07 -9.22 31.65
CA GLN A 26 -39.25 -8.04 32.00
C GLN A 26 -40.08 -6.76 31.96
N PRO A 27 -39.81 -5.77 32.83
CA PRO A 27 -40.35 -4.42 32.68
C PRO A 27 -39.38 -3.52 31.89
N SER A 28 -39.91 -2.87 30.85
CA SER A 28 -39.31 -1.72 30.17
C SER A 28 -39.32 -0.48 31.07
N PRO A 29 -38.55 0.56 30.70
CA PRO A 29 -39.15 1.89 30.72
C PRO A 29 -38.99 2.64 29.39
N ALA A 30 -40.01 3.47 29.18
CA ALA A 30 -40.33 4.21 27.97
C ALA A 30 -39.57 5.55 27.83
N ASN A 31 -39.57 6.05 26.59
CA ASN A 31 -39.35 7.44 26.20
C ASN A 31 -40.15 8.43 27.06
N SER A 32 -39.57 9.59 27.35
CA SER A 32 -40.35 10.84 27.41
C SER A 32 -39.49 12.08 27.11
N THR A 33 -40.15 13.02 26.45
CA THR A 33 -39.68 14.24 25.80
C THR A 33 -39.76 15.45 26.76
N ARG A 34 -38.70 16.29 26.78
CA ARG A 34 -38.60 17.78 26.87
C ARG A 34 -39.64 18.59 27.71
N PRO A 35 -39.23 19.59 28.54
CA PRO A 35 -39.04 21.00 28.08
C PRO A 35 -37.81 21.75 28.64
N SER A 36 -37.38 22.78 27.89
CA SER A 36 -36.36 23.77 28.26
C SER A 36 -36.80 24.72 29.39
N PRO A 37 -35.85 25.45 29.99
CA PRO A 37 -36.04 26.89 30.20
C PRO A 37 -34.87 27.76 29.67
N VAL A 38 -35.24 28.82 28.97
CA VAL A 38 -34.64 30.17 28.89
C VAL A 38 -34.61 30.78 30.31
N ASP A 39 -33.78 31.73 30.74
CA ASP A 39 -32.83 32.65 30.12
C ASP A 39 -31.85 33.17 31.23
N ASP A 40 -30.91 34.01 30.80
CA ASP A 40 -30.27 35.14 31.51
C ASP A 40 -28.76 35.12 31.81
N SER A 41 -28.06 35.78 30.87
CA SER A 41 -27.18 36.94 31.11
C SER A 41 -26.01 36.80 32.08
N ASN A 42 -24.79 36.75 31.53
CA ASN A 42 -23.78 37.75 31.90
C ASN A 42 -22.70 37.98 30.83
N LYS A 43 -22.51 39.27 30.56
CA LYS A 43 -21.69 39.91 29.54
C LYS A 43 -20.26 40.09 30.05
N ALA A 44 -19.26 39.68 29.28
CA ALA A 44 -17.90 40.24 29.40
C ALA A 44 -17.20 40.28 28.04
N THR A 45 -17.02 41.52 27.58
CA THR A 45 -16.33 41.98 26.39
C THR A 45 -14.87 41.48 26.36
N SER A 46 -14.47 40.80 25.29
CA SER A 46 -13.07 40.76 24.88
C SER A 46 -12.94 40.72 23.36
N THR A 47 -12.06 41.58 22.87
CA THR A 47 -11.77 41.96 21.49
C THR A 47 -11.57 40.81 20.50
N PRO A 48 -11.96 40.96 19.22
CA PRO A 48 -11.77 39.91 18.21
C PRO A 48 -10.28 39.77 17.88
N ARG A 49 -9.72 38.61 18.25
CA ARG A 49 -8.37 38.21 17.83
C ARG A 49 -8.40 37.98 16.32
N LYS A 50 -7.67 38.80 15.56
CA LYS A 50 -7.46 38.66 14.11
C LYS A 50 -7.25 37.18 13.77
N ALA A 51 -8.14 36.64 12.94
CA ALA A 51 -7.97 35.34 12.31
C ALA A 51 -6.63 35.35 11.58
N ARG A 52 -5.65 34.61 12.09
CA ARG A 52 -4.50 34.21 11.28
C ARG A 52 -5.06 33.25 10.25
N THR A 53 -5.20 33.70 9.02
CA THR A 53 -5.34 32.86 7.84
C THR A 53 -4.18 31.88 7.85
N SER A 54 -4.45 30.65 8.31
CA SER A 54 -3.48 29.56 8.28
C SER A 54 -3.31 29.13 6.83
N THR A 55 -2.23 29.61 6.23
CA THR A 55 -1.66 29.14 4.98
C THR A 55 -1.36 27.64 5.11
N GLY A 56 -1.97 26.82 4.26
CA GLY A 56 -1.62 25.41 3.98
C GLY A 56 -1.52 24.47 5.18
N SER A 57 -2.66 23.95 5.69
CA SER A 57 -2.62 22.87 6.68
C SER A 57 -2.07 21.59 6.07
N GLN A 58 -0.81 21.24 6.37
CA GLN A 58 -0.27 19.92 6.04
C GLN A 58 -1.16 18.84 6.66
N LYS A 59 -1.62 17.88 5.85
CA LYS A 59 -2.44 16.77 6.33
C LYS A 59 -1.66 15.99 7.39
N GLN A 60 -2.34 15.66 8.49
CA GLN A 60 -1.79 14.86 9.58
C GLN A 60 -2.68 13.64 9.80
N VAL A 61 -2.08 12.50 10.10
CA VAL A 61 -2.79 11.27 10.43
C VAL A 61 -2.36 10.76 11.80
N GLN A 62 -3.25 10.05 12.49
CA GLN A 62 -2.91 9.47 13.78
C GLN A 62 -1.93 8.30 13.61
N CYS A 63 -0.97 8.21 14.52
CA CYS A 63 0.01 7.14 14.53
C CYS A 63 -0.62 5.74 14.64
N ALA A 64 -0.10 4.88 13.75
CA ALA A 64 -0.05 3.43 13.57
C ALA A 64 0.19 2.53 14.78
N GLY A 65 0.86 3.05 15.81
CA GLY A 65 1.47 2.26 16.87
C GLY A 65 0.60 2.07 18.10
N PHE A 66 1.00 1.14 18.95
CA PHE A 66 0.45 0.94 20.27
C PHE A 66 1.47 1.35 21.33
N THR A 67 1.01 1.99 22.40
CA THR A 67 1.84 2.29 23.56
C THR A 67 2.15 1.01 24.34
N LYS A 68 3.15 1.06 25.23
CA LYS A 68 3.47 -0.07 26.12
C LYS A 68 2.30 -0.50 27.01
N ALA A 69 1.32 0.37 27.23
CA ALA A 69 0.08 0.07 27.94
C ALA A 69 -1.01 -0.58 27.05
N GLY A 70 -0.68 -0.98 25.81
CA GLY A 70 -1.61 -1.59 24.85
C GLY A 70 -2.62 -0.62 24.21
N LYS A 71 -2.60 0.67 24.57
CA LYS A 71 -3.51 1.68 23.99
C LYS A 71 -2.97 2.25 22.67
N ARG A 72 -3.86 2.67 21.76
CA ARG A 72 -3.46 3.42 20.54
C ARG A 72 -2.55 4.59 20.88
N CYS A 73 -1.52 4.78 20.07
CA CYS A 73 -0.77 6.02 20.07
C CYS A 73 -1.67 7.17 19.60
N THR A 74 -1.69 8.26 20.35
CA THR A 74 -2.48 9.47 20.03
C THR A 74 -1.68 10.53 19.28
N ARG A 75 -0.38 10.29 19.03
CA ARG A 75 0.46 11.25 18.31
C ARG A 75 0.00 11.39 16.87
N GLN A 76 -0.07 12.63 16.40
CA GLN A 76 -0.27 12.95 15.00
C GLN A 76 1.06 12.92 14.27
N VAL A 77 1.08 12.29 13.10
CA VAL A 77 2.24 12.23 12.23
C VAL A 77 1.94 13.00 10.96
N LYS A 78 2.91 13.82 10.55
CA LYS A 78 2.84 14.53 9.28
C LYS A 78 2.88 13.51 8.16
N ILE A 79 1.99 13.68 7.19
CA ILE A 79 2.08 12.87 5.99
C ILE A 79 3.28 13.38 5.18
N ASN A 80 4.35 12.58 5.10
CA ASN A 80 5.44 12.83 4.16
C ASN A 80 4.95 12.52 2.75
N ALA A 81 5.32 13.35 1.77
CA ALA A 81 4.73 13.26 0.45
C ALA A 81 5.10 11.96 -0.29
N SER A 82 6.24 11.33 0.03
CA SER A 82 6.63 10.02 -0.52
C SER A 82 5.59 8.93 -0.21
N LEU A 83 5.11 8.83 1.03
CA LEU A 83 4.12 7.82 1.38
C LEU A 83 2.68 8.32 1.16
N GLU A 84 2.46 9.64 1.02
CA GLU A 84 1.14 10.23 0.72
C GLU A 84 0.63 9.73 -0.63
N VAL A 85 1.58 9.57 -1.56
CA VAL A 85 1.37 8.96 -2.88
C VAL A 85 0.87 7.52 -2.79
N ALA A 86 1.20 6.77 -1.73
CA ALA A 86 0.79 5.37 -1.62
C ALA A 86 -0.54 5.17 -0.86
N SER A 87 -1.11 6.16 -0.16
CA SER A 87 -2.33 5.98 0.66
C SER A 87 -3.60 6.16 -0.16
N SER A 88 -4.53 5.19 -0.22
CA SER A 88 -5.87 5.39 -0.84
C SER A 88 -6.84 6.17 0.08
N GLU A 89 -8.07 6.43 -0.39
CA GLU A 89 -9.18 6.95 0.43
C GLU A 89 -10.06 5.84 1.04
N SER A 90 -9.93 4.59 0.59
CA SER A 90 -10.56 3.44 1.22
C SER A 90 -9.79 3.05 2.48
N GLU A 91 -10.51 2.77 3.57
CA GLU A 91 -9.91 2.45 4.87
C GLU A 91 -8.94 1.24 4.81
N ASP A 92 -9.25 0.26 3.95
CA ASP A 92 -8.46 -0.97 3.77
C ASP A 92 -7.08 -0.74 3.11
N ASP A 93 -6.92 0.35 2.37
CA ASP A 93 -5.76 0.67 1.53
C ASP A 93 -5.01 1.94 2.04
N MET A 94 -5.31 2.41 3.25
CA MET A 94 -4.57 3.50 3.90
C MET A 94 -3.16 3.04 4.29
N VAL A 95 -2.12 3.85 4.02
CA VAL A 95 -0.76 3.48 4.48
C VAL A 95 -0.70 3.69 5.97
N VAL A 96 -0.43 2.61 6.71
CA VAL A 96 -0.17 2.71 8.14
C VAL A 96 1.11 3.53 8.36
N ARG A 97 0.98 4.61 9.15
CA ARG A 97 2.06 5.54 9.45
C ARG A 97 2.45 5.49 10.91
N TYR A 98 3.71 5.67 11.24
CA TYR A 98 4.20 5.57 12.61
C TYR A 98 4.88 6.86 13.05
N CYS A 99 4.77 7.20 14.33
CA CYS A 99 5.54 8.32 14.88
C CYS A 99 7.01 7.92 15.01
N PHE A 100 7.92 8.89 15.14
CA PHE A 100 9.37 8.62 15.18
C PHE A 100 9.79 7.53 16.18
N GLN A 101 9.10 7.43 17.33
CA GLN A 101 9.39 6.39 18.33
C GLN A 101 8.97 5.01 17.82
N HIS A 102 7.77 4.89 17.27
CA HIS A 102 7.27 3.62 16.72
C HIS A 102 8.02 3.21 15.46
N VAL A 103 8.44 4.15 14.61
CA VAL A 103 9.33 3.86 13.49
C VAL A 103 10.62 3.22 13.99
N LYS A 104 11.24 3.79 15.03
CA LYS A 104 12.46 3.23 15.62
C LYS A 104 12.24 1.83 16.21
N GLU A 105 11.12 1.63 16.92
CA GLU A 105 10.77 0.33 17.50
C GLU A 105 10.52 -0.73 16.41
N ILE A 106 9.71 -0.43 15.40
CA ILE A 106 9.44 -1.33 14.26
C ILE A 106 10.72 -1.63 13.49
N ASN A 107 11.55 -0.61 13.26
CA ASN A 107 12.79 -0.76 12.52
C ASN A 107 13.89 -1.50 13.30
N SER A 108 13.71 -1.71 14.61
CA SER A 108 14.64 -2.49 15.43
C SER A 108 14.51 -4.00 15.25
N ALA A 109 13.36 -4.48 14.75
CA ALA A 109 13.18 -5.89 14.42
C ALA A 109 14.09 -6.30 13.23
N THR A 110 14.62 -7.52 13.23
CA THR A 110 15.50 -8.01 12.16
C THR A 110 14.76 -8.84 11.11
N GLY A 111 13.60 -9.38 11.46
CA GLY A 111 12.80 -10.23 10.60
C GLY A 111 11.56 -10.76 11.31
N PHE A 112 10.85 -11.66 10.63
CA PHE A 112 9.65 -12.33 11.14
C PHE A 112 9.53 -13.74 10.54
N TYR A 113 8.68 -14.59 11.14
CA TYR A 113 8.34 -15.89 10.57
C TYR A 113 7.17 -15.77 9.59
N ALA A 114 7.37 -16.25 8.37
CA ALA A 114 6.36 -16.29 7.33
C ALA A 114 5.16 -17.15 7.76
N ARG A 115 3.93 -16.65 7.55
CA ARG A 115 2.72 -17.40 7.92
C ARG A 115 2.45 -18.59 7.00
N LYS A 116 2.94 -18.54 5.76
CA LYS A 116 2.71 -19.58 4.75
C LYS A 116 3.50 -20.86 5.02
N ASN A 117 4.79 -20.74 5.35
CA ASN A 117 5.71 -21.88 5.44
C ASN A 117 6.56 -21.89 6.72
N GLY A 118 6.39 -20.92 7.63
CA GLY A 118 7.14 -20.84 8.88
C GLY A 118 8.62 -20.48 8.73
N VAL A 119 9.06 -20.05 7.54
CA VAL A 119 10.45 -19.67 7.29
C VAL A 119 10.75 -18.31 7.89
N TRP A 120 11.94 -18.14 8.47
CA TRP A 120 12.42 -16.84 8.95
C TRP A 120 12.79 -15.93 7.78
N ILE A 121 12.20 -14.74 7.74
CA ILE A 121 12.45 -13.71 6.72
C ILE A 121 13.16 -12.55 7.38
N ALA A 122 14.42 -12.32 7.00
CA ALA A 122 15.14 -11.13 7.40
C ALA A 122 14.72 -9.93 6.53
N TYR A 123 14.41 -8.78 7.15
CA TYR A 123 13.92 -7.61 6.41
C TYR A 123 14.95 -7.05 5.42
N ASN A 124 16.23 -7.10 5.77
CA ASN A 124 17.33 -6.60 4.93
C ASN A 124 17.48 -7.35 3.59
N ASN A 125 16.90 -8.55 3.46
CA ASN A 125 16.88 -9.29 2.19
C ASN A 125 15.87 -8.71 1.20
N TRP A 126 14.86 -7.97 1.68
CA TRP A 126 13.74 -7.48 0.86
C TRP A 126 13.65 -5.96 0.82
N ILE A 127 13.92 -5.30 1.95
CA ILE A 127 13.80 -3.86 2.14
C ILE A 127 15.19 -3.24 2.03
N PRO A 128 15.46 -2.41 1.00
CA PRO A 128 16.75 -1.75 0.84
C PRO A 128 17.02 -0.72 1.96
N ASP A 129 18.26 -0.70 2.44
CA ASP A 129 18.70 0.22 3.51
C ASP A 129 18.66 1.70 3.12
N HIS A 130 18.66 2.00 1.82
CA HIS A 130 18.63 3.36 1.31
C HIS A 130 17.22 3.99 1.36
N LEU A 131 16.17 3.24 1.69
CA LEU A 131 14.83 3.79 1.84
C LEU A 131 14.70 4.60 3.13
N LEU A 132 13.81 5.60 3.14
CA LEU A 132 13.53 6.36 4.37
C LEU A 132 13.04 5.45 5.51
N PRO A 133 13.41 5.72 6.77
CA PRO A 133 13.00 4.90 7.92
C PRO A 133 11.49 4.70 8.03
N GLU A 134 10.69 5.72 7.71
CA GLU A 134 9.23 5.66 7.69
C GLU A 134 8.73 4.65 6.65
N THR A 135 9.32 4.65 5.45
CA THR A 135 8.99 3.72 4.37
C THR A 135 9.39 2.30 4.74
N GLN A 136 10.56 2.10 5.32
CA GLN A 136 10.97 0.79 5.84
C GLN A 136 9.96 0.27 6.87
N ALA A 137 9.51 1.11 7.82
CA ALA A 137 8.53 0.71 8.82
C ALA A 137 7.17 0.34 8.19
N SER A 138 6.70 1.11 7.20
CA SER A 138 5.46 0.79 6.47
C SER A 138 5.58 -0.50 5.65
N LEU A 139 6.71 -0.74 5.00
CA LEU A 139 6.99 -2.00 4.28
C LEU A 139 6.98 -3.20 5.23
N ARG A 140 7.66 -3.10 6.38
CA ARG A 140 7.66 -4.16 7.41
C ARG A 140 6.25 -4.48 7.89
N ALA A 141 5.47 -3.45 8.18
CA ALA A 141 4.08 -3.61 8.61
C ALA A 141 3.20 -4.27 7.53
N GLU A 142 3.39 -3.92 6.25
CA GLU A 142 2.66 -4.52 5.14
C GLU A 142 3.07 -5.98 4.89
N MET A 143 4.37 -6.30 4.99
CA MET A 143 4.89 -7.67 4.88
C MET A 143 4.26 -8.61 5.91
N GLU A 144 4.04 -8.15 7.14
CA GLU A 144 3.46 -8.93 8.25
C GLU A 144 1.93 -8.93 8.29
N LYS A 145 1.26 -8.11 7.48
CA LYS A 145 -0.20 -7.98 7.51
C LYS A 145 -0.87 -9.33 7.25
N ALA A 146 -1.97 -9.62 7.95
CA ALA A 146 -2.78 -10.80 7.64
C ALA A 146 -3.35 -10.71 6.23
N ARG A 147 -3.51 -11.86 5.56
CA ARG A 147 -4.17 -11.91 4.25
C ARG A 147 -5.54 -11.26 4.37
N SER A 148 -5.87 -10.36 3.45
CA SER A 148 -7.21 -9.80 3.37
C SER A 148 -8.11 -10.79 2.64
N SER A 149 -9.39 -10.84 3.01
CA SER A 149 -10.41 -11.57 2.25
C SER A 149 -10.61 -10.99 0.84
N ASN A 150 -10.20 -9.74 0.62
CA ASN A 150 -10.29 -9.05 -0.66
C ASN A 150 -9.08 -9.30 -1.57
N ASP A 151 -8.02 -9.94 -1.06
CA ASP A 151 -6.82 -10.21 -1.85
C ASP A 151 -7.13 -11.34 -2.86
N THR A 152 -6.99 -11.03 -4.15
CA THR A 152 -7.26 -11.98 -5.24
C THR A 152 -6.03 -12.20 -6.11
N PRO A 153 -5.92 -13.36 -6.79
CA PRO A 153 -4.91 -13.56 -7.83
C PRO A 153 -5.11 -12.60 -9.00
N GLY A 154 -4.02 -12.05 -9.52
CA GLY A 154 -4.08 -11.13 -10.66
C GLY A 154 -2.72 -10.84 -11.26
N TYR A 155 -2.65 -9.76 -12.02
CA TYR A 155 -1.45 -9.30 -12.70
C TYR A 155 -1.07 -7.90 -12.23
N ILE A 156 0.21 -7.59 -12.26
CA ILE A 156 0.72 -6.22 -12.22
C ILE A 156 1.08 -5.84 -13.65
N TYR A 157 0.50 -4.77 -14.17
CA TYR A 157 0.84 -4.23 -15.48
C TYR A 157 1.67 -2.97 -15.33
N THR A 158 2.49 -2.66 -16.35
CA THR A 158 3.21 -1.38 -16.42
C THR A 158 3.08 -0.73 -17.80
N PHE A 159 2.74 0.57 -17.81
CA PHE A 159 2.73 1.41 -19.01
C PHE A 159 3.62 2.63 -18.84
N GLU A 160 4.31 3.03 -19.90
CA GLU A 160 4.83 4.38 -20.05
C GLU A 160 3.69 5.30 -20.51
N ILE A 161 3.50 6.41 -19.82
CA ILE A 161 2.68 7.52 -20.30
C ILE A 161 3.62 8.46 -21.05
N ARG A 162 3.51 8.46 -22.39
CA ARG A 162 4.39 9.18 -23.29
C ARG A 162 4.09 10.68 -23.26
N GLU A 163 5.14 11.44 -22.98
CA GLU A 163 5.17 12.89 -23.14
C GLU A 163 6.43 13.22 -23.96
N PRO A 164 6.31 13.30 -25.30
CA PRO A 164 7.42 13.73 -26.13
C PRO A 164 7.86 15.11 -25.62
N ASP A 165 9.17 15.31 -25.46
CA ASP A 165 9.80 16.52 -24.92
C ASP A 165 9.82 16.69 -23.39
N SER A 166 9.27 15.76 -22.61
CA SER A 166 9.45 15.82 -21.15
C SER A 166 10.87 15.43 -20.72
N THR A 167 11.38 16.10 -19.67
CA THR A 167 12.62 15.69 -18.97
C THR A 167 12.38 14.51 -18.02
N THR A 168 11.13 14.14 -17.79
CA THR A 168 10.69 13.04 -16.95
C THR A 168 10.06 11.91 -17.78
N ILE A 169 10.03 10.72 -17.20
CA ILE A 169 9.32 9.55 -17.72
C ILE A 169 8.30 9.10 -16.68
N LYS A 170 7.08 8.81 -17.12
CA LYS A 170 5.97 8.46 -16.23
C LYS A 170 5.59 7.00 -16.42
N PHE A 171 5.66 6.22 -15.36
CA PHE A 171 5.22 4.83 -15.35
C PHE A 171 3.93 4.69 -14.56
N LYS A 172 2.92 4.07 -15.17
CA LYS A 172 1.72 3.59 -14.48
C LYS A 172 1.92 2.13 -14.10
N ILE A 173 1.93 1.82 -12.81
CA ILE A 173 2.03 0.44 -12.29
C ILE A 173 0.76 0.13 -11.52
N GLY A 174 -0.08 -0.76 -12.04
CA GLY A 174 -1.34 -1.10 -11.40
C GLY A 174 -1.66 -2.59 -11.43
N ARG A 175 -2.58 -3.02 -10.57
CA ARG A 175 -3.11 -4.38 -10.60
C ARG A 175 -4.32 -4.54 -11.52
N ALA A 176 -4.52 -5.76 -12.02
CA ALA A 176 -5.76 -6.18 -12.67
C ALA A 176 -5.95 -7.69 -12.57
N THR A 177 -7.19 -8.15 -12.39
CA THR A 177 -7.55 -9.56 -12.57
C THR A 177 -7.67 -9.93 -14.06
N ASN A 178 -8.11 -8.97 -14.89
CA ASN A 178 -8.07 -9.01 -16.34
C ASN A 178 -7.41 -7.74 -16.86
N HIS A 179 -6.12 -7.84 -17.22
CA HIS A 179 -5.34 -6.66 -17.58
C HIS A 179 -5.87 -6.00 -18.86
N VAL A 180 -6.23 -6.77 -19.90
CA VAL A 180 -6.76 -6.23 -21.18
C VAL A 180 -7.98 -5.32 -20.95
N ARG A 181 -8.94 -5.75 -20.14
CA ARG A 181 -10.10 -4.91 -19.76
C ARG A 181 -9.69 -3.66 -18.99
N ARG A 182 -8.71 -3.79 -18.09
CA ARG A 182 -8.23 -2.65 -17.30
C ARG A 182 -7.52 -1.61 -18.17
N LEU A 183 -6.76 -2.03 -19.20
CA LEU A 183 -6.18 -1.11 -20.19
C LEU A 183 -7.25 -0.32 -20.94
N ASP A 184 -8.32 -0.99 -21.38
CA ASP A 184 -9.41 -0.33 -22.11
C ASP A 184 -10.14 0.69 -21.23
N GLN A 185 -10.47 0.31 -19.99
CA GLN A 185 -11.07 1.22 -19.01
C GLN A 185 -10.18 2.42 -18.73
N TRP A 186 -8.88 2.19 -18.52
CA TRP A 186 -7.94 3.27 -18.30
C TRP A 186 -7.79 4.17 -19.52
N GLY A 187 -7.76 3.62 -20.73
CA GLY A 187 -7.75 4.39 -21.97
C GLY A 187 -9.00 5.27 -22.11
N LYS A 188 -10.16 4.83 -21.64
CA LYS A 188 -11.40 5.62 -21.62
C LYS A 188 -11.40 6.71 -20.55
N GLN A 189 -10.82 6.42 -19.38
CA GLN A 189 -10.80 7.36 -18.25
C GLN A 189 -9.69 8.42 -18.37
N CYS A 190 -8.51 8.03 -18.85
CA CYS A 190 -7.28 8.82 -18.85
C CYS A 190 -6.45 8.57 -20.10
N GLY A 191 -7.05 8.77 -21.27
CA GLY A 191 -6.48 8.46 -22.59
C GLY A 191 -5.87 9.64 -23.35
N SER A 192 -5.75 10.83 -22.77
CA SER A 192 -5.25 12.02 -23.49
C SER A 192 -3.81 11.87 -23.98
N LYS A 193 -3.00 11.06 -23.29
CA LYS A 193 -1.60 10.80 -23.59
C LYS A 193 -1.41 9.41 -24.16
N GLU A 194 -0.46 9.28 -25.08
CA GLU A 194 -0.08 7.98 -25.65
C GLU A 194 0.45 7.06 -24.52
N GLN A 195 0.03 5.80 -24.55
CA GLN A 195 0.36 4.81 -23.54
C GLN A 195 1.04 3.61 -24.18
N VAL A 196 2.29 3.37 -23.81
CA VAL A 196 3.10 2.26 -24.32
C VAL A 196 3.20 1.19 -23.26
N ARG A 197 2.84 -0.05 -23.60
CA ARG A 197 3.01 -1.21 -22.70
C ARG A 197 4.49 -1.55 -22.58
N LEU A 198 4.94 -1.66 -21.34
CA LEU A 198 6.30 -2.04 -21.02
C LEU A 198 6.38 -3.48 -20.51
N GLY A 199 5.41 -3.93 -19.72
CA GLY A 199 5.38 -5.31 -19.28
C GLY A 199 4.22 -5.68 -18.38
N ILE A 200 4.20 -6.96 -18.04
CA ILE A 200 3.24 -7.61 -17.14
C ILE A 200 3.98 -8.57 -16.22
N TYR A 201 3.54 -8.63 -14.96
CA TYR A 201 3.97 -9.60 -13.99
C TYR A 201 2.77 -10.43 -13.50
N PRO A 202 2.87 -11.76 -13.42
CA PRO A 202 3.99 -12.58 -13.91
C PRO A 202 4.17 -12.45 -15.44
N GLU A 203 5.41 -12.57 -15.91
CA GLU A 203 5.71 -12.51 -17.35
C GLU A 203 5.33 -13.84 -18.00
N PRO A 204 4.58 -13.84 -19.13
CA PRO A 204 4.18 -15.06 -19.82
C PRO A 204 5.38 -15.77 -20.48
N ASP A 205 5.30 -17.09 -20.64
CA ASP A 205 6.39 -17.90 -21.24
C ASP A 205 6.60 -17.63 -22.73
N ALA A 206 5.53 -17.26 -23.43
CA ALA A 206 5.59 -16.82 -24.81
C ALA A 206 5.81 -15.30 -24.89
N VAL A 207 6.65 -14.88 -25.84
CA VAL A 207 6.82 -13.46 -26.19
C VAL A 207 5.48 -12.94 -26.71
N THR A 208 4.68 -12.36 -25.81
CA THR A 208 3.42 -11.75 -26.17
C THR A 208 3.66 -10.37 -26.74
N SER A 209 2.89 -10.02 -27.77
CA SER A 209 3.00 -8.72 -28.40
C SER A 209 2.62 -7.62 -27.41
N ASN A 210 3.46 -6.58 -27.32
CA ASN A 210 3.13 -5.37 -26.56
C ASN A 210 2.00 -4.55 -27.21
N LEU A 211 1.56 -4.91 -28.42
CA LEU A 211 0.47 -4.25 -29.12
C LEU A 211 -0.88 -4.61 -28.50
N ARG A 212 -1.71 -3.59 -28.30
CA ARG A 212 -3.11 -3.79 -27.87
C ARG A 212 -3.84 -4.69 -28.86
N GLY A 213 -4.58 -5.67 -28.35
CA GLY A 213 -5.39 -6.59 -29.15
C GLY A 213 -4.67 -7.86 -29.64
N LEU A 214 -3.34 -7.93 -29.57
CA LEU A 214 -2.55 -9.14 -29.89
C LEU A 214 -2.01 -9.83 -28.62
N GLN A 215 -2.65 -9.54 -27.49
CA GLN A 215 -2.20 -9.99 -26.20
C GLN A 215 -2.94 -11.26 -25.79
N GLU A 216 -2.18 -12.31 -25.49
CA GLU A 216 -2.70 -13.50 -24.84
C GLU A 216 -2.84 -13.26 -23.33
N LEU A 217 -3.99 -13.65 -22.79
CA LEU A 217 -4.23 -13.71 -21.36
C LEU A 217 -3.88 -15.13 -20.92
N ASP A 218 -2.74 -15.29 -20.26
CA ASP A 218 -2.41 -16.56 -19.60
C ASP A 218 -3.09 -16.61 -18.22
N ASP A 219 -4.34 -17.05 -18.21
CA ASP A 219 -5.13 -17.18 -16.97
C ASP A 219 -4.56 -18.17 -15.96
N THR A 220 -3.58 -18.99 -16.36
CA THR A 220 -2.91 -19.95 -15.46
C THR A 220 -1.80 -19.30 -14.64
N ARG A 221 -1.29 -18.13 -15.05
CA ARG A 221 -0.15 -17.45 -14.41
C ARG A 221 -0.53 -16.12 -13.80
N LYS A 222 -1.13 -16.17 -12.61
CA LYS A 222 -1.47 -14.99 -11.82
C LYS A 222 -0.57 -14.90 -10.60
N ALA A 223 -0.09 -13.70 -10.29
CA ALA A 223 0.55 -13.42 -9.03
C ALA A 223 -0.47 -13.66 -7.92
N ALA A 224 -0.04 -14.38 -6.88
CA ALA A 224 -0.86 -14.47 -5.69
C ALA A 224 -1.04 -13.07 -5.09
N TRP A 225 -2.22 -12.77 -4.56
CA TRP A 225 -2.44 -11.59 -3.71
C TRP A 225 -2.02 -10.25 -4.35
N CYS A 226 -2.50 -9.97 -5.57
CA CYS A 226 -2.03 -8.84 -6.38
C CYS A 226 -2.22 -7.45 -5.73
N HIS A 227 -3.15 -7.31 -4.79
CA HIS A 227 -3.36 -6.08 -4.01
C HIS A 227 -2.18 -5.80 -3.09
N ARG A 228 -1.74 -6.79 -2.31
CA ARG A 228 -0.55 -6.68 -1.46
C ARG A 228 0.71 -6.47 -2.28
N LEU A 229 0.85 -7.21 -3.38
CA LEU A 229 1.98 -7.06 -4.28
C LEU A 229 2.08 -5.61 -4.80
N GLU A 230 0.99 -5.06 -5.34
CA GLU A 230 0.95 -3.67 -5.80
C GLU A 230 1.32 -2.70 -4.68
N ARG A 231 0.80 -2.92 -3.47
CA ARG A 231 1.07 -2.08 -2.31
C ARG A 231 2.55 -2.00 -1.96
N LEU A 232 3.21 -3.14 -1.88
CA LEU A 232 4.64 -3.23 -1.56
C LEU A 232 5.48 -2.52 -2.64
N ILE A 233 5.14 -2.74 -3.92
CA ILE A 233 5.76 -2.07 -5.06
C ILE A 233 5.58 -0.55 -4.96
N HIS A 234 4.36 -0.08 -4.69
CA HIS A 234 4.07 1.36 -4.61
C HIS A 234 4.81 2.04 -3.48
N LEU A 235 4.89 1.41 -2.29
CA LEU A 235 5.61 1.96 -1.15
C LEU A 235 7.09 2.20 -1.49
N GLU A 236 7.75 1.23 -2.10
CA GLU A 236 9.16 1.36 -2.48
C GLU A 236 9.38 2.35 -3.62
N LEU A 237 8.57 2.27 -4.70
CA LEU A 237 8.70 3.18 -5.83
C LEU A 237 8.44 4.63 -5.44
N ALA A 238 7.49 4.88 -4.52
CA ALA A 238 7.18 6.25 -4.10
C ALA A 238 8.34 6.89 -3.33
N ASP A 239 9.01 6.12 -2.46
CA ASP A 239 10.21 6.58 -1.76
C ASP A 239 11.39 6.76 -2.73
N LEU A 240 11.60 5.78 -3.62
CA LEU A 240 12.66 5.80 -4.61
C LEU A 240 12.57 7.01 -5.55
N VAL A 241 11.37 7.33 -6.03
CA VAL A 241 11.11 8.51 -6.87
C VAL A 241 11.32 9.79 -6.08
N SER A 242 10.77 9.85 -4.87
CA SER A 242 10.85 11.03 -4.02
C SER A 242 12.29 11.36 -3.62
N ALA A 243 13.08 10.34 -3.29
CA ALA A 243 14.46 10.50 -2.85
C ALA A 243 15.45 10.53 -4.03
N LYS A 244 14.98 10.21 -5.24
CA LYS A 244 15.78 10.09 -6.48
C LYS A 244 17.00 9.19 -6.34
N ALA A 245 16.94 8.16 -5.48
CA ALA A 245 18.09 7.31 -5.18
C ALA A 245 18.57 6.50 -6.41
N TYR A 246 17.69 6.28 -7.40
CA TYR A 246 18.03 5.63 -8.67
C TYR A 246 18.95 6.44 -9.59
N LEU A 247 19.15 7.74 -9.32
CA LEU A 247 20.12 8.57 -10.03
C LEU A 247 21.53 8.47 -9.45
N ASP A 248 21.69 7.81 -8.29
CA ASP A 248 23.00 7.65 -7.65
C ASP A 248 23.91 6.73 -8.51
N PRO A 249 25.17 7.12 -8.75
CA PRO A 249 26.13 6.27 -9.48
C PRO A 249 26.32 4.87 -8.88
N ALA A 250 26.06 4.68 -7.58
CA ALA A 250 26.15 3.41 -6.87
C ALA A 250 24.85 2.57 -6.92
N TRP A 251 23.83 2.98 -7.70
CA TRP A 251 22.61 2.19 -7.90
C TRP A 251 22.94 0.75 -8.41
N PRO A 252 22.33 -0.31 -7.83
CA PRO A 252 21.13 -0.34 -6.99
C PRO A 252 21.33 -0.24 -5.47
N THR A 253 22.56 -0.11 -4.98
CA THR A 253 22.87 -0.13 -3.55
C THR A 253 23.64 1.12 -3.11
N PRO A 254 23.03 2.33 -3.20
CA PRO A 254 23.65 3.53 -2.69
C PRO A 254 23.85 3.41 -1.16
N LYS A 255 25.10 3.55 -0.71
CA LYS A 255 25.49 3.30 0.70
C LYS A 255 24.86 4.27 1.70
N THR A 256 24.49 5.45 1.23
CA THR A 256 23.74 6.45 1.97
C THR A 256 23.00 7.26 0.93
N LEU A 257 21.70 7.51 1.11
CA LEU A 257 21.14 8.75 0.58
C LEU A 257 22.08 9.83 1.06
N SER A 258 22.84 10.44 0.14
CA SER A 258 23.58 11.63 0.50
C SER A 258 22.55 12.51 1.20
N LYS A 259 22.83 12.88 2.45
CA LYS A 259 22.14 14.00 3.06
C LYS A 259 22.57 15.19 2.21
N SER A 260 22.02 15.32 0.99
CA SER A 260 21.72 16.63 0.47
C SER A 260 21.02 17.29 1.64
N LYS A 261 21.61 18.38 2.12
CA LYS A 261 21.04 19.21 3.15
C LYS A 261 19.65 19.62 2.65
N THR A 262 18.64 18.80 2.87
CA THR A 262 17.32 19.30 3.13
C THR A 262 17.47 20.00 4.47
N ASN A 263 17.86 21.27 4.37
CA ASN A 263 17.42 22.23 5.34
C ASN A 263 15.93 21.93 5.60
N ASN A 264 15.47 22.16 6.83
CA ASN A 264 14.05 22.23 7.19
C ASN A 264 13.31 23.37 6.44
N THR A 265 13.62 23.61 5.17
CA THR A 265 12.77 24.26 4.20
C THR A 265 11.94 23.15 3.59
N GLY A 266 10.62 23.22 3.81
CA GLY A 266 9.68 22.36 3.12
C GLY A 266 9.76 22.62 1.62
N ASP A 267 10.72 21.99 0.96
CA ASP A 267 10.66 21.70 -0.46
C ASP A 267 9.51 20.69 -0.58
N THR A 268 8.33 21.28 -0.76
CA THR A 268 7.14 20.64 -1.27
C THR A 268 7.57 19.81 -2.46
N ILE A 269 7.60 18.48 -2.28
CA ILE A 269 7.38 17.54 -3.37
C ILE A 269 6.22 18.13 -4.17
N GLY A 270 6.48 18.44 -5.44
CA GLY A 270 5.49 19.11 -6.29
C GLY A 270 4.16 18.38 -6.14
N ASP A 271 3.15 19.10 -5.65
CA ASP A 271 1.81 18.57 -5.47
C ASP A 271 1.45 17.79 -6.73
N LYS A 272 1.26 16.46 -6.62
CA LYS A 272 0.83 15.65 -7.75
C LYS A 272 -0.45 16.27 -8.27
N GLN A 273 -0.36 16.90 -9.42
CA GLN A 273 -1.50 17.62 -9.98
C GLN A 273 -2.61 16.61 -10.28
N PRO A 274 -3.87 16.98 -10.03
CA PRO A 274 -5.02 16.22 -10.51
C PRO A 274 -4.86 15.88 -11.98
N CYS A 275 -5.22 14.66 -12.36
CA CYS A 275 -5.21 14.23 -13.75
C CYS A 275 -6.11 15.15 -14.58
N ALA A 276 -5.59 15.63 -15.72
CA ALA A 276 -6.35 16.49 -16.62
C ALA A 276 -7.62 15.80 -17.17
N ASP A 277 -7.61 14.46 -17.28
CA ASP A 277 -8.70 13.71 -17.88
C ASP A 277 -9.83 13.38 -16.89
N CYS A 278 -9.47 12.97 -15.66
CA CYS A 278 -10.44 12.47 -14.69
C CYS A 278 -10.49 13.24 -13.37
N GLY A 279 -9.65 14.26 -13.18
CA GLY A 279 -9.57 15.07 -11.96
C GLY A 279 -9.04 14.34 -10.73
N SER A 280 -8.72 13.05 -10.81
CA SER A 280 -8.17 12.26 -9.69
C SER A 280 -6.65 12.39 -9.60
N VAL A 281 -6.09 12.26 -8.40
CA VAL A 281 -4.64 12.11 -8.21
C VAL A 281 -4.25 10.64 -8.34
N HIS A 282 -3.50 10.30 -9.38
CA HIS A 282 -3.07 8.93 -9.62
C HIS A 282 -1.85 8.54 -8.76
N LYS A 283 -2.10 7.62 -7.85
CA LYS A 283 -1.14 7.08 -6.88
C LYS A 283 -0.21 6.08 -7.54
N GLU A 284 -0.78 5.34 -8.48
CA GLU A 284 -0.17 4.34 -9.31
C GLU A 284 0.69 4.90 -10.46
N VAL A 285 0.77 6.23 -10.62
CA VAL A 285 1.60 6.89 -11.63
C VAL A 285 2.84 7.49 -10.96
N PHE A 286 4.01 7.02 -11.36
CA PHE A 286 5.30 7.39 -10.82
C PHE A 286 6.10 8.16 -11.87
N GLU A 287 6.59 9.35 -11.51
CA GLU A 287 7.32 10.24 -12.39
C GLU A 287 8.82 10.22 -12.06
N PHE A 288 9.61 9.64 -12.95
CA PHE A 288 11.07 9.55 -12.83
C PHE A 288 11.74 10.65 -13.65
N GLU A 289 12.83 11.19 -13.17
CA GLU A 289 13.74 12.01 -13.97
C GLU A 289 14.49 11.10 -14.95
N LYS A 290 14.52 11.48 -16.23
CA LYS A 290 15.19 10.67 -17.26
C LYS A 290 16.68 10.56 -16.95
N ILE A 291 17.21 9.34 -17.05
CA ILE A 291 18.63 9.10 -16.81
C ILE A 291 19.41 9.59 -18.04
N LYS A 292 20.20 10.66 -17.85
CA LYS A 292 20.88 11.33 -18.97
C LYS A 292 22.03 10.51 -19.54
N ASN A 293 22.74 9.77 -18.67
CA ASN A 293 23.99 9.08 -18.97
C ASN A 293 24.12 7.77 -18.16
N GLY A 294 25.01 6.86 -18.61
CA GLY A 294 25.34 5.62 -17.92
C GLY A 294 24.52 4.41 -18.37
N ARG A 295 24.74 3.27 -17.71
CA ARG A 295 24.19 1.95 -18.10
C ARG A 295 22.66 1.82 -18.02
N TYR A 296 22.01 2.77 -17.35
CA TYR A 296 20.57 2.77 -17.09
C TYR A 296 19.79 3.73 -17.98
N LYS A 297 20.48 4.54 -18.80
CA LYS A 297 19.84 5.44 -19.77
C LYS A 297 18.95 4.67 -20.72
N GLY A 298 17.67 5.06 -20.80
CA GLY A 298 16.68 4.42 -21.68
C GLY A 298 16.33 2.99 -21.28
N LYS A 299 16.69 2.59 -20.06
CA LYS A 299 16.40 1.28 -19.47
C LYS A 299 15.82 1.43 -18.07
N GLU A 300 15.17 2.56 -17.80
CA GLU A 300 14.61 2.90 -16.49
C GLU A 300 13.58 1.85 -16.07
N TYR A 301 12.76 1.35 -17.00
CA TYR A 301 11.83 0.27 -16.70
C TYR A 301 12.57 -1.04 -16.40
N GLU A 302 13.41 -1.52 -17.32
CA GLU A 302 14.02 -2.85 -17.27
C GLU A 302 15.02 -3.00 -16.12
N ARG A 303 15.63 -1.90 -15.67
CA ARG A 303 16.72 -1.94 -14.68
C ARG A 303 16.39 -1.32 -13.34
N ILE A 304 15.25 -0.65 -13.21
CA ILE A 304 14.82 -0.04 -11.94
C ILE A 304 13.44 -0.57 -11.56
N VAL A 305 12.43 -0.35 -12.41
CA VAL A 305 11.04 -0.68 -12.06
C VAL A 305 10.78 -2.19 -12.09
N LYS A 306 11.13 -2.89 -13.18
CA LYS A 306 10.92 -4.33 -13.36
C LYS A 306 11.56 -5.16 -12.23
N PRO A 307 12.83 -4.92 -11.83
CA PRO A 307 13.42 -5.65 -10.70
C PRO A 307 12.70 -5.46 -9.36
N ILE A 308 12.10 -4.30 -9.11
CA ILE A 308 11.32 -4.05 -7.88
C ILE A 308 10.01 -4.85 -7.92
N ILE A 309 9.34 -4.89 -9.08
CA ILE A 309 8.12 -5.69 -9.28
C ILE A 309 8.42 -7.18 -9.05
N GLU A 310 9.47 -7.70 -9.69
CA GLU A 310 9.86 -9.11 -9.58
C GLU A 310 10.29 -9.49 -8.17
N LYS A 311 11.04 -8.62 -7.49
CA LYS A 311 11.41 -8.81 -6.09
C LYS A 311 10.16 -8.98 -5.23
N TRP A 312 9.25 -8.01 -5.22
CA TRP A 312 8.05 -8.15 -4.40
C TRP A 312 7.13 -9.28 -4.86
N GLY A 313 7.13 -9.58 -6.15
CA GLY A 313 6.45 -10.74 -6.72
C GLY A 313 6.90 -12.04 -6.07
N GLY A 314 8.22 -12.30 -6.09
CA GLY A 314 8.81 -13.46 -5.43
C GLY A 314 8.51 -13.51 -3.93
N PHE A 315 8.57 -12.38 -3.23
CA PHE A 315 8.20 -12.35 -1.81
C PHE A 315 6.76 -12.82 -1.57
N VAL A 316 5.81 -12.29 -2.33
CA VAL A 316 4.40 -12.61 -2.16
C VAL A 316 4.13 -14.07 -2.55
N ASP A 317 4.71 -14.53 -3.65
CA ASP A 317 4.54 -15.90 -4.13
C ASP A 317 5.14 -16.92 -3.15
N ASP A 318 6.25 -16.61 -2.48
CA ASP A 318 6.94 -17.57 -1.61
C ASP A 318 6.43 -17.55 -0.15
N PHE A 319 5.98 -16.40 0.36
CA PHE A 319 5.82 -16.21 1.82
C PHE A 319 4.45 -15.76 2.33
N VAL A 320 3.55 -15.28 1.46
CA VAL A 320 2.22 -14.77 1.85
C VAL A 320 1.15 -15.85 1.68
#